data_AF-A0A7J0BPS1-F1
#
_entry.id   AF-A0A7J0BPS1-F1
#
_cell.length_a   1.000
_cell.length_b   1.000
_cell.length_c   1.000
_cell.angle_alpha   90.00
_cell.angle_beta   90.00
_cell.angle_gamma   90.00
#
_symmetry.space_group_name_H-M   'P 1'
#
loop_
_entity.id
_entity.type
_entity.pdbx_description
1 polymer ?
#
loop_
_entity_poly.entity_id
_entity_poly.type
_entity_poly.pdbx_seq_one_letter_code
_entity_poly.pdbx_strand_id
1 'polypeptide(L)'
;MVNTNASLLTPELSDVLVDIGFDEILVSYHAGTDKNYKFLMTGNKNRVDANLSYLKDLKAKTGSKLPVVNFNYALHKLNANDHEKIAVSARELGVSAVIVNKYYGGRNALDCYDVAYDKEPDVGNRVLDEIYTFAKGVSVRLAPAAPDYWKESQLIEGDGLECVCDAPWKSMHFNPVLDAADCHYVGVCNRIELFKIDYSKINLGDDVVFSKIWNSSVLKYLRRTVNAGGAINSICRFCKNPNRAYWRNVDPAKYAAMRDDAVKKFFEEVRAVMGEVASVDGVIVLNCNPNADILLNVDRNDTVSGNDAD
;
A
#
# COMPACT_ATOMS: atom_id res chain seq x y z
N MET A 1 3.86 -8.32 10.17
CA MET A 1 3.37 -6.93 10.27
C MET A 1 1.90 -6.89 9.89
N VAL A 2 1.09 -6.15 10.65
CA VAL A 2 -0.32 -5.85 10.35
C VAL A 2 -0.49 -4.35 10.18
N ASN A 3 -1.19 -3.91 9.14
CA ASN A 3 -1.54 -2.50 8.93
C ASN A 3 -2.99 -2.28 9.35
N THR A 4 -3.27 -1.24 10.12
CA THR A 4 -4.63 -0.96 10.63
C THR A 4 -4.84 0.53 10.87
N ASN A 5 -6.10 0.98 10.94
CA ASN A 5 -6.46 2.30 11.48
C ASN A 5 -6.79 2.25 12.99
N ALA A 6 -6.67 1.06 13.60
CA ALA A 6 -6.94 0.74 15.00
C ALA A 6 -8.36 1.06 15.51
N SER A 7 -9.30 1.45 14.64
CA SER A 7 -10.66 1.79 15.06
C SER A 7 -11.48 0.57 15.50
N LEU A 8 -11.18 -0.59 14.91
CA LEU A 8 -11.80 -1.88 15.24
C LEU A 8 -10.94 -2.75 16.18
N LEU A 9 -9.83 -2.21 16.69
CA LEU A 9 -9.09 -2.90 17.74
C LEU A 9 -9.97 -2.97 18.99
N THR A 10 -10.08 -4.14 19.61
CA THR A 10 -10.79 -4.36 20.87
C THR A 10 -9.84 -4.97 21.90
N PRO A 11 -10.21 -5.03 23.19
CA PRO A 11 -9.46 -5.77 24.19
C PRO A 11 -9.15 -7.21 23.77
N GLU A 12 -10.16 -7.93 23.27
CA GLU A 12 -10.04 -9.33 22.88
C GLU A 12 -9.08 -9.51 21.68
N LEU A 13 -9.16 -8.62 20.69
CA LEU A 13 -8.24 -8.66 19.55
C LEU A 13 -6.81 -8.28 20.00
N SER A 14 -6.66 -7.36 20.95
CA SER A 14 -5.36 -6.98 21.51
C SER A 14 -4.72 -8.14 22.25
N ASP A 15 -5.50 -8.88 23.04
CA ASP A 15 -5.06 -10.12 23.72
C ASP A 15 -4.53 -11.13 22.71
N VAL A 16 -5.29 -11.38 21.62
CA VAL A 16 -4.88 -12.29 20.53
C VAL A 16 -3.59 -11.82 19.86
N LEU A 17 -3.45 -10.52 19.56
CA LEU A 17 -2.27 -9.97 18.90
C LEU A 17 -1.00 -10.10 19.76
N VAL A 18 -1.13 -9.93 21.08
CA VAL A 18 -0.03 -10.11 22.04
C VAL A 18 0.30 -11.58 22.25
N ASP A 19 -0.70 -12.45 22.41
CA ASP A 19 -0.54 -13.89 22.65
C ASP A 19 0.11 -14.62 21.47
N ILE A 20 -0.33 -14.33 20.25
CA ILE A 20 0.29 -14.86 19.03
C ILE A 20 1.74 -14.37 18.85
N GLY A 21 2.07 -13.21 19.44
CA GLY A 21 3.40 -12.62 19.31
C GLY A 21 3.64 -12.01 17.93
N PHE A 22 2.66 -11.29 17.38
CA PHE A 22 2.85 -10.57 16.12
C PHE A 22 4.07 -9.63 16.19
N ASP A 23 4.89 -9.57 15.14
CA ASP A 23 6.11 -8.75 15.20
C ASP A 23 5.80 -7.25 15.29
N GLU A 24 4.86 -6.78 14.48
CA GLU A 24 4.63 -5.36 14.25
C GLU A 24 3.18 -5.05 13.89
N ILE A 25 2.66 -3.96 14.47
CA ILE A 25 1.42 -3.29 14.08
C ILE A 25 1.77 -1.88 13.62
N LEU A 26 1.42 -1.58 12.38
CA LEU A 26 1.54 -0.25 11.80
C LEU A 26 0.17 0.43 11.75
N VAL A 27 0.02 1.50 12.52
CA VAL A 27 -1.24 2.22 12.70
C VAL A 27 -1.27 3.46 11.82
N SER A 28 -2.17 3.53 10.85
CA SER A 28 -2.42 4.77 10.10
C SER A 28 -2.95 5.84 11.03
N TYR A 29 -2.14 6.85 11.31
CA TYR A 29 -2.42 7.94 12.25
C TYR A 29 -2.03 9.27 11.60
N HIS A 30 -2.97 9.87 10.87
CA HIS A 30 -2.70 10.98 9.95
C HIS A 30 -3.09 12.36 10.49
N ALA A 31 -3.56 12.44 11.74
CA ALA A 31 -3.98 13.67 12.38
C ALA A 31 -3.78 13.60 13.90
N GLY A 32 -3.49 14.74 14.51
CA GLY A 32 -3.33 14.90 15.94
C GLY A 32 -4.48 15.64 16.61
N THR A 33 -5.43 16.21 15.85
CA THR A 33 -6.65 16.83 16.38
C THR A 33 -7.89 16.01 16.04
N ASP A 34 -8.92 16.04 16.89
CA ASP A 34 -10.20 15.35 16.63
C ASP A 34 -10.83 15.77 15.29
N LYS A 35 -10.79 17.08 14.99
CA LYS A 35 -11.32 17.64 13.74
C LYS A 35 -10.61 17.05 12.52
N ASN A 36 -9.28 17.12 12.48
CA ASN A 36 -8.51 16.59 11.35
C ASN A 36 -8.56 15.07 11.29
N TYR A 37 -8.64 14.39 12.43
CA TYR A 37 -8.77 12.93 12.48
C TYR A 37 -10.10 12.48 11.89
N LYS A 38 -11.21 13.12 12.27
CA LYS A 38 -12.52 12.86 11.69
C LYS A 38 -12.51 13.12 10.18
N PHE A 39 -11.88 14.21 9.76
CA PHE A 39 -11.80 14.56 8.33
C PHE A 39 -10.97 13.58 7.50
N LEU A 40 -9.75 13.25 7.95
CA LEU A 40 -8.79 12.46 7.17
C LEU A 40 -8.98 10.95 7.32
N MET A 41 -9.41 10.50 8.50
CA MET A 41 -9.51 9.07 8.82
C MET A 41 -10.94 8.56 8.89
N THR A 42 -11.95 9.45 8.79
CA THR A 42 -13.38 9.14 9.03
C THR A 42 -13.65 8.47 10.39
N GLY A 43 -12.72 8.62 11.34
CA GLY A 43 -12.68 7.87 12.58
C GLY A 43 -12.91 8.72 13.83
N ASN A 44 -12.89 8.05 14.98
CA ASN A 44 -12.92 8.67 16.29
C ASN A 44 -11.53 8.53 16.95
N LYS A 45 -10.81 9.64 17.08
CA LYS A 45 -9.46 9.68 17.64
C LYS A 45 -9.42 9.12 19.07
N ASN A 46 -10.33 9.57 19.94
CA ASN A 46 -10.38 9.11 21.34
C ASN A 46 -10.57 7.60 21.46
N ARG A 47 -11.36 7.00 20.56
CA ARG A 47 -11.50 5.54 20.51
C ARG A 47 -10.19 4.86 20.10
N VAL A 48 -9.51 5.37 19.08
CA VAL A 48 -8.21 4.84 18.63
C VAL A 48 -7.17 4.96 19.74
N ASP A 49 -7.08 6.11 20.40
CA ASP A 49 -6.14 6.33 21.51
C ASP A 49 -6.43 5.40 22.68
N ALA A 50 -7.71 5.22 23.05
CA ALA A 50 -8.11 4.27 24.09
C ALA A 50 -7.71 2.83 23.75
N ASN A 51 -7.92 2.41 22.50
CA ASN A 51 -7.53 1.08 22.02
C ASN A 51 -6.00 0.87 22.09
N LEU A 52 -5.23 1.87 21.68
CA LEU A 52 -3.76 1.80 21.70
C LEU A 52 -3.21 1.86 23.14
N SER A 53 -3.84 2.66 24.01
CA SER A 53 -3.50 2.70 25.43
C SER A 53 -3.74 1.34 26.08
N TYR A 54 -4.87 0.68 25.77
CA TYR A 54 -5.13 -0.68 26.24
C TYR A 54 -4.03 -1.66 25.81
N LEU A 55 -3.67 -1.65 24.52
CA LEU A 55 -2.62 -2.53 23.99
C LEU A 55 -1.26 -2.28 24.69
N LYS A 56 -0.91 -1.01 24.92
CA LYS A 56 0.29 -0.62 25.68
C LYS A 56 0.28 -1.19 27.09
N ASP A 57 -0.83 -1.04 27.81
CA ASP A 57 -0.98 -1.49 29.19
C ASP A 57 -0.97 -3.02 29.29
N LEU A 58 -1.61 -3.71 28.33
CA LEU A 58 -1.59 -5.16 28.21
C LEU A 58 -0.17 -5.69 28.00
N LYS A 59 0.60 -5.08 27.10
CA LYS A 59 2.01 -5.44 26.88
C LYS A 59 2.84 -5.25 28.15
N ALA A 60 2.65 -4.15 28.87
CA ALA A 60 3.33 -3.90 30.14
C ALA A 60 2.96 -4.95 31.20
N LYS A 61 1.67 -5.27 31.34
CA LYS A 61 1.15 -6.27 32.28
C LYS A 61 1.70 -7.68 32.02
N THR A 62 1.83 -8.06 30.75
CA THR A 62 2.32 -9.39 30.33
C THR A 62 3.84 -9.46 30.20
N GLY A 63 4.54 -8.33 30.32
CA GLY A 63 5.97 -8.24 30.03
C GLY A 63 6.30 -8.46 28.54
N SER A 64 5.31 -8.40 27.66
CA SER A 64 5.51 -8.64 26.23
C SER A 64 6.20 -7.46 25.56
N LYS A 65 7.25 -7.76 24.79
CA LYS A 65 7.89 -6.78 23.89
C LYS A 65 7.13 -6.62 22.58
N LEU A 66 6.32 -7.60 22.23
CA LEU A 66 5.57 -7.69 20.97
C LEU A 66 4.07 -7.48 21.18
N PRO A 67 3.36 -6.95 20.18
CA PRO A 67 3.87 -6.41 18.90
C PRO A 67 4.56 -5.05 19.06
N VAL A 68 5.55 -4.74 18.22
CA VAL A 68 6.05 -3.38 18.05
C VAL A 68 4.94 -2.54 17.42
N VAL A 69 4.59 -1.41 18.03
CA VAL A 69 3.54 -0.53 17.50
C VAL A 69 4.20 0.71 16.91
N ASN A 70 3.91 1.00 15.64
CA ASN A 70 4.40 2.17 14.93
C ASN A 70 3.24 3.00 14.38
N PHE A 71 3.43 4.31 14.27
CA PHE A 71 2.51 5.16 13.52
C PHE A 71 2.95 5.27 12.08
N ASN A 72 2.01 5.16 11.15
CA ASN A 72 2.18 5.55 9.76
C ASN A 72 1.57 6.93 9.57
N TYR A 73 2.42 7.93 9.31
CA TYR A 73 2.04 9.31 9.10
C TYR A 73 2.28 9.70 7.64
N ALA A 74 1.22 9.72 6.84
CA ALA A 74 1.26 10.19 5.46
C ALA A 74 1.21 11.73 5.42
N LEU A 75 2.37 12.36 5.32
CA LEU A 75 2.54 13.82 5.38
C LEU A 75 2.02 14.50 4.12
N HIS A 76 1.07 15.42 4.28
CA HIS A 76 0.50 16.29 3.23
C HIS A 76 0.06 17.65 3.81
N LYS A 77 -0.26 18.62 2.95
CA LYS A 77 -0.61 20.00 3.34
C LYS A 77 -1.71 20.09 4.41
N LEU A 78 -2.73 19.23 4.34
CA LEU A 78 -3.85 19.26 5.30
C LEU A 78 -3.50 18.80 6.71
N ASN A 79 -2.41 18.03 6.90
CA ASN A 79 -2.01 17.51 8.20
C ASN A 79 -0.61 17.95 8.64
N ALA A 80 0.07 18.79 7.86
CA ALA A 80 1.39 19.29 8.19
C ALA A 80 1.42 19.95 9.58
N ASN A 81 0.38 20.71 9.95
CA ASN A 81 0.30 21.39 11.25
C ASN A 81 -0.09 20.48 12.43
N ASP A 82 -0.37 19.20 12.18
CA ASP A 82 -0.74 18.23 13.23
C ASP A 82 0.47 17.48 13.80
N HIS A 83 1.65 17.63 13.21
CA HIS A 83 2.85 16.85 13.55
C HIS A 83 3.23 16.90 15.03
N GLU A 84 3.12 18.07 15.68
CA GLU A 84 3.43 18.20 17.10
C GLU A 84 2.53 17.31 17.96
N LYS A 85 1.21 17.35 17.69
CA LYS A 85 0.22 16.56 18.42
C LYS A 85 0.34 15.07 18.12
N ILE A 86 0.72 14.70 16.90
CA ILE A 86 1.03 13.31 16.52
C ILE A 86 2.23 12.81 17.32
N ALA A 87 3.31 13.58 17.42
CA ALA A 87 4.50 13.21 18.19
C ALA A 87 4.18 13.07 19.69
N VAL A 88 3.42 14.01 20.26
CA VAL A 88 2.94 13.90 21.66
C VAL A 88 2.11 12.63 21.87
N SER A 89 1.15 12.35 20.98
CA SER A 89 0.32 11.14 21.03
C SER A 89 1.18 9.87 20.95
N ALA A 90 2.16 9.83 20.06
CA ALA A 90 3.06 8.68 19.90
C ALA A 90 3.82 8.37 21.19
N ARG A 91 4.34 9.41 21.87
CA ARG A 91 5.02 9.26 23.16
C ARG A 91 4.07 8.74 24.24
N GLU A 92 2.89 9.34 24.37
CA GLU A 92 1.90 8.98 25.40
C GLU A 92 1.40 7.54 25.23
N LEU A 93 1.16 7.13 23.98
CA LEU A 93 0.67 5.81 23.63
C LEU A 93 1.77 4.74 23.57
N GLY A 94 3.03 5.09 23.86
CA GLY A 94 4.14 4.14 23.89
C GLY A 94 4.49 3.55 22.51
N VAL A 95 4.25 4.32 21.45
CA VAL A 95 4.58 3.96 20.07
C VAL A 95 6.09 3.96 19.89
N SER A 96 6.61 2.97 19.17
CA SER A 96 8.05 2.76 18.99
C SER A 96 8.69 3.74 18.00
N ALA A 97 7.98 4.09 16.93
CA ALA A 97 8.38 5.12 15.98
C ALA A 97 7.17 5.71 15.24
N VAL A 98 7.34 6.94 14.74
CA VAL A 98 6.46 7.53 13.72
C VAL A 98 7.16 7.42 12.36
N ILE A 99 6.58 6.61 11.48
CA ILE A 99 7.01 6.46 10.09
C ILE A 99 6.44 7.63 9.28
N VAL A 100 7.30 8.55 8.86
CA VAL A 100 6.90 9.72 8.09
C VAL A 100 6.99 9.38 6.60
N ASN A 101 5.84 9.14 5.98
CA ASN A 101 5.73 8.85 4.57
C ASN A 101 5.30 10.09 3.81
N LYS A 102 6.04 10.47 2.77
CA LYS A 102 5.64 11.53 1.86
C LYS A 102 4.36 11.13 1.14
N TYR A 103 3.32 11.94 1.24
CA TYR A 103 2.16 11.80 0.39
C TYR A 103 2.48 12.34 -1.01
N TYR A 104 2.26 11.51 -2.02
CA TYR A 104 2.25 11.92 -3.41
C TYR A 104 0.80 11.93 -3.88
N GLY A 105 0.43 12.91 -4.71
CA GLY A 105 -0.91 12.98 -5.28
C GLY A 105 -1.32 11.63 -5.88
N GLY A 106 -2.57 11.25 -5.72
CA GLY A 106 -3.04 9.95 -6.18
C GLY A 106 -4.53 9.75 -5.95
N ARG A 107 -5.13 8.94 -6.81
CA ARG A 107 -6.58 8.69 -6.99
C ARG A 107 -7.36 8.37 -5.71
N ASN A 108 -7.58 9.37 -4.88
CA ASN A 108 -8.45 9.31 -3.72
C ASN A 108 -9.14 10.66 -3.53
N ALA A 109 -10.01 10.73 -2.53
CA ALA A 109 -10.80 11.93 -2.26
C ALA A 109 -9.95 13.17 -1.90
N LEU A 110 -8.65 13.03 -1.63
CA LEU A 110 -7.77 14.16 -1.33
C LEU A 110 -7.23 14.87 -2.57
N ASP A 111 -7.30 14.25 -3.76
CA ASP A 111 -6.74 14.85 -4.99
C ASP A 111 -7.42 16.17 -5.36
N CYS A 112 -8.70 16.37 -5.02
CA CYS A 112 -9.40 17.62 -5.29
C CYS A 112 -8.90 18.80 -4.44
N TYR A 113 -8.07 18.56 -3.43
CA TYR A 113 -7.56 19.59 -2.52
C TYR A 113 -6.07 19.95 -2.77
N ASP A 114 -5.43 19.40 -3.81
CA ASP A 114 -4.01 19.64 -4.14
C ASP A 114 -3.07 19.53 -2.92
N VAL A 115 -3.21 18.45 -2.16
CA VAL A 115 -2.61 18.32 -0.82
C VAL A 115 -1.16 17.89 -0.82
N ALA A 116 -0.65 17.41 -1.95
CA ALA A 116 0.70 16.88 -2.07
C ALA A 116 1.74 18.02 -2.19
N TYR A 117 2.96 17.74 -1.73
CA TYR A 117 4.11 18.63 -1.87
C TYR A 117 4.99 18.31 -3.09
N ASP A 118 4.59 17.36 -3.94
CA ASP A 118 5.38 16.93 -5.09
C ASP A 118 5.55 17.99 -6.18
N LYS A 119 4.68 19.01 -6.20
CA LYS A 119 4.81 20.21 -7.03
C LYS A 119 5.50 21.38 -6.33
N GLU A 120 5.69 21.29 -5.01
CA GLU A 120 6.27 22.34 -4.17
C GLU A 120 7.32 21.72 -3.22
N PRO A 121 8.36 21.06 -3.76
CA PRO A 121 9.29 20.26 -2.97
C PRO A 121 9.98 21.08 -1.88
N ASP A 122 10.32 22.34 -2.15
CA ASP A 122 10.95 23.23 -1.16
C ASP A 122 10.05 23.51 0.04
N VAL A 123 8.73 23.63 -0.17
CA VAL A 123 7.76 23.83 0.91
C VAL A 123 7.65 22.55 1.74
N GLY A 124 7.51 21.40 1.09
CA GLY A 124 7.44 20.10 1.76
C GLY A 124 8.70 19.80 2.56
N ASN A 125 9.88 20.12 2.03
CA ASN A 125 11.16 19.89 2.69
C ASN A 125 11.32 20.74 3.95
N ARG A 126 10.87 22.01 3.95
CA ARG A 126 10.83 22.83 5.17
C ARG A 126 9.94 22.24 6.24
N VAL A 127 8.75 21.74 5.86
CA VAL A 127 7.84 21.06 6.80
C VAL A 127 8.46 19.79 7.35
N LEU A 128 9.20 19.01 6.55
CA LEU A 128 9.95 17.86 7.05
C LEU A 128 11.00 18.27 8.08
N ASP A 129 11.76 19.33 7.83
CA ASP A 129 12.77 19.82 8.79
C ASP A 129 12.14 20.21 10.13
N GLU A 130 10.99 20.89 10.10
CA GLU A 130 10.20 21.22 11.29
C GLU A 130 9.78 19.97 12.07
N ILE A 131 9.22 18.97 11.38
CA ILE A 131 8.79 17.70 11.97
C ILE A 131 9.95 16.99 12.66
N TYR A 132 11.10 16.87 11.98
CA TYR A 132 12.28 16.18 12.52
C TYR A 132 12.89 16.94 13.70
N THR A 133 12.93 18.28 13.62
CA THR A 133 13.40 19.13 14.70
C THR A 133 12.52 19.01 15.94
N PHE A 134 11.20 19.06 15.76
CA PHE A 134 10.24 18.92 16.86
C PHE A 134 10.33 17.52 17.50
N ALA A 135 10.29 16.46 16.69
CA ALA A 135 10.34 15.08 17.19
C ALA A 135 11.60 14.81 18.02
N LYS A 136 12.76 15.35 17.60
CA LYS A 136 13.99 15.33 18.39
C LYS A 136 13.84 16.04 19.72
N GLY A 137 13.20 17.21 19.75
CA GLY A 137 12.94 17.98 20.97
C GLY A 137 12.05 17.25 21.99
N VAL A 138 11.11 16.41 21.52
CA VAL A 138 10.21 15.62 22.39
C VAL A 138 10.62 14.16 22.57
N SER A 139 11.82 13.78 22.10
CA SER A 139 12.36 12.41 22.18
C SER A 139 11.48 11.34 21.52
N VAL A 140 10.85 11.68 20.39
CA VAL A 140 10.08 10.74 19.56
C VAL A 140 10.96 10.27 18.41
N ARG A 141 11.04 8.94 18.23
CA ARG A 141 11.77 8.35 17.11
C ARG A 141 10.97 8.49 15.82
N LEU A 142 11.60 9.03 14.78
CA LEU A 142 11.08 9.00 13.42
C LEU A 142 11.73 7.86 12.61
N ALA A 143 11.00 7.38 11.61
CA ALA A 143 11.51 6.50 10.57
C ALA A 143 11.18 7.09 9.19
N PRO A 144 12.17 7.33 8.31
CA PRO A 144 13.62 7.16 8.53
C PRO A 144 14.19 8.09 9.63
N ALA A 145 15.43 7.85 10.06
CA ALA A 145 16.08 8.64 11.12
C ALA A 145 16.54 10.04 10.66
N ALA A 146 16.65 10.23 9.36
CA ALA A 146 16.93 11.51 8.70
C ALA A 146 15.87 11.74 7.60
N PRO A 147 15.51 12.99 7.31
CA PRO A 147 14.46 13.30 6.34
C PRO A 147 14.84 12.81 4.94
N ASP A 148 13.92 12.08 4.30
CA ASP A 148 13.99 11.75 2.88
C ASP A 148 13.28 12.85 2.09
N TYR A 149 14.03 13.88 1.69
CA TYR A 149 13.47 15.06 1.03
C TYR A 149 12.73 14.74 -0.28
N TRP A 150 11.71 15.54 -0.59
CA TRP A 150 11.15 15.60 -1.94
C TRP A 150 12.22 16.07 -2.92
N LYS A 151 12.24 15.41 -4.08
CA LYS A 151 13.07 15.78 -5.23
C LYS A 151 12.14 16.38 -6.28
N GLU A 152 12.65 17.35 -7.03
CA GLU A 152 11.92 17.90 -8.16
C GLU A 152 11.55 16.78 -9.13
N SER A 153 10.27 16.73 -9.52
CA SER A 153 9.75 15.68 -10.39
C SER A 153 10.17 15.96 -11.84
N GLN A 154 11.38 15.53 -12.19
CA GLN A 154 11.87 15.63 -13.56
C GLN A 154 11.49 14.36 -14.33
N LEU A 155 11.14 14.50 -15.61
CA LEU A 155 11.13 13.36 -16.51
C LEU A 155 12.55 12.79 -16.51
N ILE A 156 12.65 11.53 -16.15
CA ILE A 156 13.95 10.86 -16.10
C ILE A 156 14.19 10.32 -17.51
N GLU A 157 15.26 10.80 -18.13
CA GLU A 157 15.79 10.20 -19.36
C GLU A 157 16.42 8.85 -19.03
N GLY A 158 16.11 7.84 -19.85
CA GLY A 158 16.54 6.46 -19.64
C GLY A 158 15.38 5.48 -19.61
N ASP A 159 15.69 4.19 -19.73
CA ASP A 159 14.70 3.12 -19.77
C ASP A 159 14.37 2.52 -18.38
N GLY A 160 15.15 2.89 -17.36
CA GLY A 160 15.02 2.41 -15.99
C GLY A 160 15.27 0.90 -15.82
N LEU A 161 15.86 0.24 -16.82
CA LEU A 161 16.00 -1.23 -16.85
C LEU A 161 17.04 -1.78 -15.88
N GLU A 162 17.90 -0.93 -15.33
CA GLU A 162 18.98 -1.29 -14.39
C GLU A 162 18.47 -1.77 -13.01
N CYS A 163 17.23 -1.44 -12.64
CA CYS A 163 16.67 -1.86 -11.35
C CYS A 163 16.40 -3.36 -11.33
N VAL A 164 17.06 -4.10 -10.43
CA VAL A 164 16.82 -5.52 -10.21
C VAL A 164 15.57 -5.71 -9.36
N CYS A 165 14.65 -6.57 -9.82
CA CYS A 165 13.45 -6.92 -9.07
C CYS A 165 13.48 -8.40 -8.67
N ASP A 166 13.27 -8.69 -7.39
CA ASP A 166 13.28 -10.03 -6.79
C ASP A 166 11.89 -10.48 -6.29
N ALA A 167 10.89 -9.60 -6.35
CA ALA A 167 9.51 -9.86 -5.91
C ALA A 167 8.92 -11.18 -6.47
N PRO A 168 9.12 -11.54 -7.77
CA PRO A 168 8.61 -12.81 -8.30
C PRO A 168 9.09 -14.08 -7.59
N TRP A 169 10.16 -14.01 -6.79
CA TRP A 169 10.69 -15.13 -5.99
C TRP A 169 10.39 -15.01 -4.49
N LYS A 170 9.99 -13.84 -4.02
CA LYS A 170 9.89 -13.54 -2.58
C LYS A 170 8.48 -13.28 -2.09
N SER A 171 7.56 -12.90 -2.98
CA SER A 171 6.23 -12.45 -2.58
C SER A 171 5.12 -13.03 -3.43
N MET A 172 3.99 -13.25 -2.77
CA MET A 172 2.69 -13.45 -3.38
C MET A 172 1.69 -12.58 -2.65
N HIS A 173 0.95 -11.77 -3.40
CA HIS A 173 -0.02 -10.81 -2.89
C HIS A 173 -1.41 -11.35 -3.18
N PHE A 174 -2.27 -11.34 -2.15
CA PHE A 174 -3.66 -11.73 -2.25
C PHE A 174 -4.51 -10.48 -2.10
N ASN A 175 -5.18 -10.11 -3.18
CA ASN A 175 -6.06 -8.96 -3.24
C ASN A 175 -7.52 -9.43 -3.21
N PRO A 176 -8.42 -8.70 -2.54
CA PRO A 176 -9.82 -9.05 -2.51
C PRO A 176 -10.42 -9.00 -3.91
N VAL A 177 -11.40 -9.85 -4.14
CA VAL A 177 -12.16 -9.90 -5.38
C VAL A 177 -13.51 -9.25 -5.14
N LEU A 178 -13.91 -8.33 -6.02
CA LEU A 178 -15.20 -7.64 -5.91
C LEU A 178 -16.33 -8.35 -6.68
N ASP A 179 -15.99 -9.28 -7.58
CA ASP A 179 -16.94 -9.94 -8.48
C ASP A 179 -17.31 -11.38 -8.08
N ALA A 180 -16.73 -11.92 -6.99
CA ALA A 180 -16.99 -13.27 -6.52
C ALA A 180 -16.64 -13.43 -5.03
N ALA A 181 -17.49 -14.15 -4.30
CA ALA A 181 -17.19 -14.64 -2.96
C ALA A 181 -16.11 -15.72 -3.00
N ASP A 182 -15.43 -15.93 -1.87
CA ASP A 182 -14.41 -16.98 -1.69
C ASP A 182 -13.29 -16.96 -2.73
N CYS A 183 -13.06 -15.80 -3.36
CA CYS A 183 -12.06 -15.61 -4.39
C CYS A 183 -11.05 -14.54 -4.00
N HIS A 184 -9.80 -14.71 -4.44
CA HIS A 184 -8.78 -13.65 -4.37
C HIS A 184 -8.07 -13.49 -5.70
N TYR A 185 -7.74 -12.25 -6.03
CA TYR A 185 -6.77 -11.94 -7.08
C TYR A 185 -5.38 -12.13 -6.52
N VAL A 186 -4.50 -12.73 -7.32
CA VAL A 186 -3.17 -13.09 -6.87
C VAL A 186 -2.12 -12.63 -7.85
N GLY A 187 -1.15 -11.89 -7.34
CA GLY A 187 0.01 -11.39 -8.07
C GLY A 187 1.30 -11.58 -7.27
N VAL A 188 2.44 -11.23 -7.86
CA VAL A 188 3.74 -11.19 -7.12
C VAL A 188 4.11 -9.78 -6.68
N CYS A 189 3.28 -8.78 -7.00
CA CYS A 189 3.42 -7.40 -6.58
C CYS A 189 2.04 -6.73 -6.48
N ASN A 190 1.94 -5.61 -5.75
CA ASN A 190 0.69 -4.84 -5.56
C ASN A 190 0.14 -4.13 -6.82
N ARG A 191 0.64 -4.46 -8.02
CA ARG A 191 0.25 -3.73 -9.25
C ARG A 191 -0.48 -4.58 -10.25
N ILE A 192 -0.18 -5.88 -10.28
CA ILE A 192 -0.61 -6.74 -11.36
C ILE A 192 -1.01 -8.08 -10.79
N GLU A 193 -2.28 -8.38 -10.99
CA GLU A 193 -2.85 -9.67 -10.70
C GLU A 193 -2.61 -10.60 -11.88
N LEU A 194 -2.21 -11.83 -11.58
CA LEU A 194 -1.91 -12.87 -12.56
C LEU A 194 -2.94 -13.99 -12.54
N PHE A 195 -3.52 -14.25 -11.37
CA PHE A 195 -4.48 -15.31 -11.13
C PHE A 195 -5.71 -14.79 -10.40
N LYS A 196 -6.83 -15.50 -10.56
CA LYS A 196 -7.94 -15.51 -9.61
C LYS A 196 -8.02 -16.91 -9.01
N ILE A 197 -7.95 -17.00 -7.69
CA ILE A 197 -8.03 -18.25 -6.93
C ILE A 197 -9.43 -18.36 -6.32
N ASP A 198 -10.09 -19.48 -6.52
CA ASP A 198 -11.41 -19.85 -6.00
C ASP A 198 -11.26 -20.88 -4.87
N TYR A 199 -11.36 -20.43 -3.62
CA TYR A 199 -11.15 -21.26 -2.42
C TYR A 199 -12.20 -22.35 -2.24
N SER A 200 -13.35 -22.28 -2.91
CA SER A 200 -14.33 -23.36 -2.87
C SER A 200 -13.84 -24.63 -3.58
N LYS A 201 -12.82 -24.50 -4.44
CA LYS A 201 -12.25 -25.59 -5.25
C LYS A 201 -10.83 -25.95 -4.86
N ILE A 202 -10.19 -25.16 -4.01
CA ILE A 202 -8.76 -25.27 -3.75
C ILE A 202 -8.43 -25.06 -2.27
N ASN A 203 -7.55 -25.91 -1.74
CA ASN A 203 -6.97 -25.74 -0.41
C ASN A 203 -5.53 -25.26 -0.54
N LEU A 204 -5.26 -23.99 -0.25
CA LEU A 204 -3.89 -23.45 -0.29
C LEU A 204 -2.99 -23.96 0.85
N GLY A 205 -3.55 -24.61 1.87
CA GLY A 205 -2.77 -25.31 2.88
C GLY A 205 -2.17 -26.64 2.37
N ASP A 206 -2.54 -27.09 1.18
CA ASP A 206 -1.89 -28.23 0.51
C ASP A 206 -0.65 -27.75 -0.26
N ASP A 207 0.53 -28.20 0.19
CA ASP A 207 1.83 -27.89 -0.39
C ASP A 207 1.92 -28.25 -1.88
N VAL A 208 1.27 -29.33 -2.33
CA VAL A 208 1.29 -29.75 -3.73
C VAL A 208 0.54 -28.74 -4.59
N VAL A 209 -0.61 -28.29 -4.10
CA VAL A 209 -1.47 -27.32 -4.77
C VAL A 209 -0.79 -25.95 -4.83
N PHE A 210 -0.28 -25.47 -3.69
CA PHE A 210 0.49 -24.23 -3.64
C PHE A 210 1.71 -24.28 -4.56
N SER A 211 2.45 -25.40 -4.54
CA SER A 211 3.63 -25.59 -5.39
C SER A 211 3.29 -25.54 -6.88
N LYS A 212 2.14 -26.08 -7.30
CA LYS A 212 1.67 -25.97 -8.69
C LYS A 212 1.42 -24.52 -9.10
N ILE A 213 0.79 -23.71 -8.23
CA ILE A 213 0.57 -22.27 -8.48
C ILE A 213 1.90 -21.54 -8.54
N TRP A 214 2.73 -21.72 -7.51
CA TRP A 214 4.02 -21.07 -7.35
C TRP A 214 5.00 -21.42 -8.48
N ASN A 215 4.87 -22.61 -9.08
CA ASN A 215 5.67 -23.09 -10.21
C ASN A 215 4.91 -23.12 -11.54
N SER A 216 3.82 -22.35 -11.65
CA SER A 216 3.06 -22.19 -12.90
C SER A 216 3.94 -21.67 -14.03
N SER A 217 3.55 -21.94 -15.28
CA SER A 217 4.26 -21.44 -16.46
C SER A 217 4.30 -19.91 -16.51
N VAL A 218 3.24 -19.25 -16.03
CA VAL A 218 3.14 -17.79 -15.88
C VAL A 218 4.24 -17.25 -14.96
N LEU A 219 4.38 -17.79 -13.74
CA LEU A 219 5.41 -17.33 -12.80
C LEU A 219 6.83 -17.71 -13.25
N LYS A 220 7.00 -18.89 -13.86
CA LYS A 220 8.29 -19.28 -14.46
C LYS A 220 8.71 -18.32 -15.57
N TYR A 221 7.79 -17.93 -16.44
CA TYR A 221 8.06 -16.94 -17.49
C TYR A 221 8.41 -15.58 -16.89
N LEU A 222 7.64 -15.09 -15.91
CA LEU A 222 7.90 -13.83 -15.22
C LEU A 222 9.30 -13.81 -14.57
N ARG A 223 9.66 -14.85 -13.83
CA ARG A 223 10.98 -14.99 -13.19
C ARG A 223 12.13 -15.02 -14.20
N ARG A 224 11.95 -15.68 -15.34
CA ARG A 224 12.97 -15.72 -16.40
C ARG A 224 13.21 -14.36 -17.05
N THR A 225 12.19 -13.50 -17.10
CA THR A 225 12.20 -12.30 -17.94
C THR A 225 12.29 -10.99 -17.16
N VAL A 226 11.94 -10.95 -15.87
CA VAL A 226 11.89 -9.71 -15.06
C VAL A 226 13.21 -8.91 -15.05
N ASN A 227 14.35 -9.59 -15.16
CA ASN A 227 15.69 -8.98 -15.17
C ASN A 227 16.50 -9.32 -16.44
N ALA A 228 15.86 -9.75 -17.53
CA ALA A 228 16.53 -10.25 -18.73
C ALA A 228 17.07 -9.16 -19.68
N GLY A 229 17.36 -7.95 -19.17
CA GLY A 229 17.83 -6.82 -19.99
C GLY A 229 16.89 -6.54 -21.17
N GLY A 230 17.40 -6.64 -22.40
CA GLY A 230 16.64 -6.41 -23.64
C GLY A 230 15.47 -7.37 -23.87
N ALA A 231 15.41 -8.51 -23.18
CA ALA A 231 14.31 -9.47 -23.25
C ALA A 231 13.31 -9.34 -22.08
N ILE A 232 13.26 -8.18 -21.42
CA ILE A 232 12.31 -7.92 -20.35
C ILE A 232 10.87 -8.00 -20.83
N ASN A 233 10.02 -8.71 -20.09
CA ASN A 233 8.60 -8.84 -20.40
C ASN A 233 7.85 -7.50 -20.28
N SER A 234 6.70 -7.41 -20.96
CA SER A 234 5.93 -6.16 -21.05
C SER A 234 5.52 -5.55 -19.70
N ILE A 235 5.10 -6.37 -18.74
CA ILE A 235 4.75 -5.93 -17.38
C ILE A 235 5.95 -5.31 -16.66
N CYS A 236 7.09 -5.98 -16.70
CA CYS A 236 8.28 -5.52 -16.01
C CYS A 236 8.89 -4.29 -16.70
N ARG A 237 8.77 -4.17 -18.02
CA ARG A 237 9.12 -2.95 -18.76
C ARG A 237 8.27 -1.76 -18.35
N PHE A 238 6.95 -1.96 -18.25
CA PHE A 238 6.05 -0.93 -17.70
C PHE A 238 6.42 -0.56 -16.26
N CYS A 239 6.71 -1.56 -15.44
CA CYS A 239 7.08 -1.34 -14.04
C CYS A 239 8.41 -0.55 -13.91
N LYS A 240 9.41 -0.88 -14.72
CA LYS A 240 10.73 -0.25 -14.69
C LYS A 240 10.79 1.10 -15.40
N ASN A 241 9.77 1.46 -16.17
CA ASN A 241 9.68 2.77 -16.82
C ASN A 241 9.82 3.88 -15.76
N PRO A 242 10.84 4.75 -15.84
CA PRO A 242 11.12 5.72 -14.79
C PRO A 242 10.07 6.84 -14.75
N ASN A 243 9.39 7.09 -15.88
CA ASN A 243 8.31 8.07 -16.00
C ASN A 243 6.96 7.53 -15.53
N ARG A 244 6.88 6.27 -15.11
CA ARG A 244 5.64 5.65 -14.62
C ARG A 244 5.03 6.41 -13.43
N ALA A 245 5.86 6.86 -12.48
CA ALA A 245 5.38 7.62 -11.33
C ALA A 245 4.84 9.00 -11.76
N TYR A 246 5.52 9.66 -12.68
CA TYR A 246 5.06 10.91 -13.29
C TYR A 246 3.71 10.72 -13.99
N TRP A 247 3.58 9.75 -14.90
CA TRP A 247 2.31 9.51 -15.60
C TRP A 247 1.18 9.15 -14.66
N ARG A 248 1.46 8.40 -13.59
CA ARG A 248 0.45 8.08 -12.57
C ARG A 248 -0.19 9.34 -11.96
N ASN A 249 0.60 10.40 -11.79
CA ASN A 249 0.17 11.62 -11.11
C ASN A 249 -0.33 12.69 -12.08
N VAL A 250 0.23 12.77 -13.30
CA VAL A 250 -0.07 13.83 -14.28
C VAL A 250 -1.11 13.41 -15.32
N ASP A 251 -1.12 12.14 -15.72
CA ASP A 251 -2.06 11.62 -16.72
C ASP A 251 -2.52 10.20 -16.34
N PRO A 252 -3.46 10.09 -15.39
CA PRO A 252 -3.94 8.80 -14.88
C PRO A 252 -4.54 7.90 -15.97
N ALA A 253 -5.15 8.50 -17.00
CA ALA A 253 -5.74 7.77 -18.12
C ALA A 253 -4.65 7.10 -18.97
N LYS A 254 -3.59 7.84 -19.32
CA LYS A 254 -2.42 7.28 -20.00
C LYS A 254 -1.72 6.23 -19.16
N TYR A 255 -1.54 6.47 -17.86
CA TYR A 255 -0.96 5.48 -16.94
C TYR A 255 -1.76 4.16 -16.96
N ALA A 256 -3.09 4.24 -16.87
CA ALA A 256 -3.96 3.07 -16.91
C ALA A 256 -3.88 2.35 -18.26
N ALA A 257 -3.97 3.08 -19.38
CA ALA A 257 -3.85 2.51 -20.72
C ALA A 257 -2.50 1.78 -20.93
N MET A 258 -1.39 2.38 -20.50
CA MET A 258 -0.06 1.76 -20.57
C MET A 258 0.03 0.49 -19.71
N ARG A 259 -0.55 0.50 -18.50
CA ARG A 259 -0.58 -0.68 -17.63
C ARG A 259 -1.38 -1.81 -18.28
N ASP A 260 -2.56 -1.50 -18.78
CA ASP A 260 -3.48 -2.51 -19.30
C ASP A 260 -2.94 -3.14 -20.60
N ASP A 261 -2.30 -2.33 -21.46
CA ASP A 261 -1.54 -2.80 -22.62
C ASP A 261 -0.38 -3.72 -22.21
N ALA A 262 0.39 -3.34 -21.17
CA ALA A 262 1.50 -4.14 -20.68
C ALA A 262 1.06 -5.52 -20.16
N VAL A 263 -0.08 -5.59 -19.49
CA VAL A 263 -0.66 -6.85 -18.97
C VAL A 263 -1.14 -7.73 -20.11
N LYS A 264 -1.87 -7.16 -21.07
CA LYS A 264 -2.34 -7.87 -22.26
C LYS A 264 -1.17 -8.51 -23.03
N LYS A 265 -0.15 -7.70 -23.34
CA LYS A 265 1.06 -8.15 -24.04
C LYS A 265 1.81 -9.22 -23.27
N PHE A 266 1.93 -9.08 -21.95
CA PHE A 266 2.58 -10.10 -21.12
C PHE A 266 1.90 -11.48 -21.28
N PHE A 267 0.56 -11.54 -21.25
CA PHE A 267 -0.12 -12.81 -21.41
C PHE A 267 -0.08 -13.35 -22.84
N GLU A 268 0.02 -12.48 -23.86
CA GLU A 268 0.32 -12.89 -25.23
C GLU A 268 1.72 -13.52 -25.31
N GLU A 269 2.73 -12.90 -24.70
CA GLU A 269 4.10 -13.43 -24.64
C GLU A 269 4.16 -14.78 -23.91
N VAL A 270 3.48 -14.93 -22.76
CA VAL A 270 3.44 -16.19 -22.01
C VAL A 270 2.87 -17.31 -22.88
N ARG A 271 1.74 -17.07 -23.57
CA ARG A 271 1.12 -18.08 -24.44
C ARG A 271 2.01 -18.43 -25.62
N ALA A 272 2.69 -17.45 -26.21
CA ALA A 272 3.60 -17.67 -27.33
C ALA A 272 4.82 -18.53 -26.93
N VAL A 273 5.37 -18.34 -25.73
CA VAL A 273 6.60 -19.02 -25.28
C VAL A 273 6.32 -20.35 -24.59
N MET A 274 5.27 -20.41 -23.76
CA MET A 274 5.00 -21.55 -22.88
C MET A 274 3.93 -22.50 -23.43
N GLY A 275 3.20 -22.12 -24.47
CA GLY A 275 2.07 -22.87 -25.00
C GLY A 275 0.87 -22.86 -24.05
N GLU A 276 0.21 -24.01 -23.90
CA GLU A 276 -0.92 -24.17 -22.98
C GLU A 276 -0.44 -24.00 -21.53
N VAL A 277 -1.05 -23.05 -20.82
CA VAL A 277 -0.78 -22.84 -19.40
C VAL A 277 -1.46 -23.97 -18.63
N ALA A 278 -0.65 -24.81 -17.99
CA ALA A 278 -1.15 -25.91 -17.17
C ALA A 278 -2.23 -25.41 -16.20
N SER A 279 -3.41 -26.01 -16.29
CA SER A 279 -4.53 -25.68 -15.42
C SER A 279 -4.32 -26.29 -14.03
N VAL A 280 -4.66 -25.51 -13.01
CA VAL A 280 -4.82 -25.98 -11.64
C VAL A 280 -6.29 -25.71 -11.32
N ASP A 281 -6.99 -26.72 -10.82
CA ASP A 281 -8.41 -26.53 -10.48
C ASP A 281 -8.55 -25.40 -9.44
N GLY A 282 -9.60 -24.59 -9.60
CA GLY A 282 -9.79 -23.37 -8.82
C GLY A 282 -8.82 -22.21 -9.12
N VAL A 283 -7.90 -22.33 -10.10
CA VAL A 283 -6.97 -21.26 -10.47
C VAL A 283 -7.26 -20.80 -11.90
N ILE A 284 -7.72 -19.55 -12.01
CA ILE A 284 -8.01 -18.92 -13.28
C ILE A 284 -6.86 -17.98 -13.63
N VAL A 285 -6.20 -18.23 -14.77
CA VAL A 285 -5.19 -17.31 -15.30
C VAL A 285 -5.92 -16.11 -15.90
N LEU A 286 -5.59 -14.92 -15.41
CA LEU A 286 -6.22 -13.70 -15.85
C LEU A 286 -5.77 -13.36 -17.29
N ASN A 287 -6.64 -12.71 -18.06
CA ASN A 287 -6.35 -12.21 -19.40
C ASN A 287 -6.20 -10.68 -19.44
N CYS A 288 -6.56 -10.00 -18.35
CA CYS A 288 -6.41 -8.57 -18.12
C CYS A 288 -6.18 -8.32 -16.63
N ASN A 289 -5.79 -7.11 -16.26
CA ASN A 289 -5.67 -6.74 -14.85
C ASN A 289 -7.05 -6.31 -14.33
N PRO A 290 -7.64 -7.03 -13.37
CA PRO A 290 -8.98 -6.77 -12.86
C PRO A 290 -9.05 -5.47 -12.05
N ASN A 291 -7.91 -5.00 -11.52
CA ASN A 291 -7.79 -3.74 -10.77
C ASN A 291 -7.74 -2.52 -11.71
N ALA A 292 -8.51 -2.53 -12.80
CA ALA A 292 -8.64 -1.38 -13.67
C ALA A 292 -9.33 -0.25 -12.90
N ASP A 293 -8.53 0.61 -12.28
CA ASP A 293 -8.92 1.78 -11.49
C ASP A 293 -9.92 2.73 -12.17
N ILE A 294 -10.23 2.48 -13.44
CA ILE A 294 -11.19 3.21 -14.26
C ILE A 294 -12.63 2.77 -13.92
N LEU A 295 -12.87 1.51 -13.54
CA LEU A 295 -14.23 1.01 -13.28
C LEU A 295 -14.85 1.59 -12.00
N LEU A 296 -14.06 2.16 -11.09
CA LEU A 296 -14.55 2.75 -9.83
C LEU A 296 -14.93 4.23 -9.94
N ASN A 297 -14.57 4.89 -11.04
CA ASN A 297 -14.79 6.34 -11.22
C ASN A 297 -16.00 6.68 -12.11
N VAL A 298 -16.65 5.70 -12.73
CA VAL A 298 -17.75 5.99 -13.68
C VAL A 298 -19.05 6.43 -12.97
N ASP A 299 -19.26 6.07 -11.70
CA ASP A 299 -20.56 6.33 -11.02
C ASP A 299 -20.50 7.26 -9.78
N ARG A 300 -19.34 7.84 -9.44
CA ARG A 300 -19.21 8.65 -8.20
C ARG A 300 -19.53 10.13 -8.34
N ASN A 301 -19.70 10.65 -9.55
CA ASN A 301 -20.03 12.07 -9.76
C ASN A 301 -21.52 12.40 -9.58
N ASP A 302 -22.39 11.40 -9.42
CA ASP A 302 -23.85 11.61 -9.37
C ASP A 302 -24.47 11.63 -7.96
N THR A 303 -23.67 11.51 -6.88
CA THR A 303 -24.22 11.35 -5.51
C THR A 303 -23.81 12.41 -4.48
N VAL A 304 -23.16 13.52 -4.87
CA VAL A 304 -22.79 14.61 -3.93
C VAL A 304 -23.61 15.90 -4.16
N SER A 305 -24.79 15.80 -4.77
CA SER A 305 -25.77 16.90 -4.78
C SER A 305 -27.03 16.50 -4.00
N GLY A 306 -27.11 16.93 -2.74
CA GLY A 306 -28.35 16.94 -1.99
C GLY A 306 -28.30 16.13 -0.70
N ASN A 307 -27.87 16.77 0.37
CA ASN A 307 -28.56 16.75 1.66
C ASN A 307 -27.90 17.76 2.59
N ASP A 308 -28.14 19.04 2.30
CA ASP A 308 -28.19 20.09 3.31
C ASP A 308 -29.67 20.52 3.41
N ALA A 309 -30.41 19.86 4.31
CA ALA A 309 -31.66 20.36 4.87
C ALA A 309 -32.01 19.56 6.14
N ASP A 310 -32.29 20.34 7.19
CA ASP A 310 -32.80 20.05 8.55
C ASP A 310 -31.85 19.48 9.62
#